data_AF-A0A853EBU8-F1
#
_entry.id   AF-A0A853EBU8-F1
#
_cell.length_a   1.000
_cell.length_b   1.000
_cell.length_c   1.000
_cell.angle_alpha   90.00
_cell.angle_beta   90.00
_cell.angle_gamma   90.00
#
_symmetry.space_group_name_H-M   'P 1'
#
loop_
_entity.id
_entity.type
_entity.pdbx_description
1 polymer ?
#
loop_
_entity_poly.entity_id
_entity_poly.type
_entity_poly.pdbx_seq_one_letter_code
_entity_poly.pdbx_strand_id
1 'polypeptide(L)'
;MAEPFAGAWQQGVKADPETVLSFHAVFSCISLISQDIAKMRLRLMQTDVQGIRREKRQGDTARLCRRPNAQQNRIQFFELWLNSKLRHGNTVVLKIRNPRGQIKELRILDWNRVEPLVADDGDVFYRITPDRNCGITESVTVPAREVIHDRFNCFFHPLVGLPPVYAAGLAAMQGHHIQANSTYFFRNGGRPSGVIEVPGSITEENAKKLKGN
;
A
#
# COMPACT_ATOMS: atom_id res chain seq x y z
N MET A 1 -6.86 -6.86 13.64
CA MET A 1 -5.69 -6.22 14.26
C MET A 1 -5.71 -6.56 15.73
N ALA A 2 -4.75 -7.35 16.20
CA ALA A 2 -4.54 -7.60 17.63
C ALA A 2 -3.90 -6.36 18.27
N GLU A 3 -4.23 -6.08 19.53
CA GLU A 3 -3.65 -4.96 20.27
C GLU A 3 -2.13 -5.10 20.36
N PRO A 4 -1.35 -4.04 20.09
CA PRO A 4 0.11 -4.09 20.18
C PRO A 4 0.60 -4.25 21.64
N PHE A 5 -0.18 -3.77 22.63
CA PHE A 5 -0.01 -4.03 24.07
C PHE A 5 -1.23 -3.53 24.87
N ALA A 6 -1.39 -4.00 26.10
CA ALA A 6 -2.49 -3.61 26.99
C ALA A 6 -2.50 -2.09 27.25
N GLY A 7 -3.63 -1.42 26.98
CA GLY A 7 -3.79 0.03 27.15
C GLY A 7 -3.56 0.87 25.88
N ALA A 8 -3.15 0.27 24.76
CA ALA A 8 -2.93 0.97 23.49
C ALA A 8 -4.17 1.72 22.96
N TRP A 9 -5.38 1.20 23.23
CA TRP A 9 -6.64 1.87 22.87
C TRP A 9 -6.90 3.13 23.71
N GLN A 10 -6.53 3.15 24.99
CA GLN A 10 -6.66 4.32 25.87
C GLN A 10 -5.65 5.43 25.54
N GLN A 11 -4.52 5.10 24.90
CA GLN A 11 -3.51 6.06 24.47
C GLN A 11 -3.64 6.51 23.00
N GLY A 12 -4.64 6.00 22.26
CA GLY A 12 -4.87 6.38 20.85
C GLY A 12 -3.78 5.91 19.88
N VAL A 13 -2.85 5.04 20.30
CA VAL A 13 -1.74 4.56 19.47
C VAL A 13 -2.21 3.33 18.70
N LYS A 14 -3.03 3.54 17.66
CA LYS A 14 -3.13 2.57 16.56
C LYS A 14 -2.17 3.03 15.46
N ALA A 15 -1.30 2.13 15.01
CA ALA A 15 -0.49 2.37 13.83
C ALA A 15 -1.42 2.34 12.61
N ASP A 16 -2.01 3.50 12.32
CA ASP A 16 -2.84 3.70 11.16
C ASP A 16 -1.96 3.71 9.89
N PRO A 17 -2.23 2.84 8.90
CA PRO A 17 -1.44 2.79 7.67
C PRO A 17 -1.35 4.13 6.93
N GLU A 18 -2.38 4.98 7.00
CA GLU A 18 -2.34 6.29 6.36
C GLU A 18 -1.34 7.22 7.07
N THR A 19 -1.34 7.21 8.41
CA THR A 19 -0.34 7.94 9.21
C THR A 19 1.08 7.52 8.87
N VAL A 20 1.35 6.21 8.78
CA VAL A 20 2.67 5.68 8.39
C VAL A 20 3.07 6.13 6.98
N LEU A 21 2.13 6.11 6.03
CA LEU A 21 2.38 6.55 4.65
C LEU A 21 2.59 8.07 4.52
N SER A 22 1.97 8.85 5.40
CA SER A 22 2.14 10.31 5.44
C SER A 22 3.50 10.74 6.01
N PHE A 23 4.21 9.84 6.70
CA PHE A 23 5.53 10.15 7.23
C PHE A 23 6.52 10.36 6.07
N HIS A 24 7.12 11.55 6.02
CA HIS A 24 7.91 12.02 4.88
C HIS A 24 8.96 11.00 4.40
N ALA A 25 9.69 10.33 5.31
CA ALA A 25 10.71 9.36 4.92
C ALA A 25 10.11 8.13 4.21
N VAL A 26 8.98 7.62 4.71
CA VAL A 26 8.25 6.51 4.08
C VAL A 26 7.70 6.93 2.72
N PHE A 27 7.06 8.11 2.66
CA PHE A 27 6.53 8.66 1.42
C PHE A 27 7.62 8.81 0.35
N SER A 28 8.76 9.39 0.72
CA SER A 28 9.91 9.58 -0.18
C SER A 28 10.51 8.26 -0.65
N CYS A 29 10.71 7.29 0.25
CA CYS A 29 11.25 5.98 -0.13
C CYS A 29 10.33 5.25 -1.12
N ILE A 30 9.02 5.22 -0.87
CA ILE A 30 8.05 4.60 -1.79
C ILE A 30 8.11 5.30 -3.14
N SER A 31 8.08 6.64 -3.15
CA SER A 31 8.11 7.44 -4.37
C SER A 31 9.38 7.19 -5.20
N LEU A 32 10.55 7.20 -4.56
CA LEU A 32 11.83 6.99 -5.23
C LEU A 32 11.92 5.58 -5.85
N ILE A 33 11.60 4.55 -5.07
CA ILE A 33 11.65 3.15 -5.54
C ILE A 33 10.68 2.96 -6.73
N SER A 34 9.44 3.43 -6.58
CA SER A 34 8.42 3.30 -7.63
C SER A 34 8.84 4.00 -8.92
N GLN A 35 9.35 5.23 -8.83
CA GLN A 35 9.75 6.01 -10.01
C GLN A 35 11.00 5.45 -10.68
N ASP A 36 12.00 5.01 -9.92
CA ASP A 36 13.24 4.50 -10.49
C ASP A 36 13.04 3.18 -11.22
N ILE A 37 12.27 2.26 -10.64
CA ILE A 37 11.94 1.00 -11.32
C ILE A 37 11.04 1.28 -12.54
N ALA A 38 10.08 2.20 -12.45
CA ALA A 38 9.18 2.53 -13.56
C ALA A 38 9.91 3.06 -14.81
N LYS A 39 11.04 3.76 -14.63
CA LYS A 39 11.89 4.22 -15.73
C LYS A 39 12.47 3.04 -16.53
N MET A 40 12.76 1.92 -15.88
CA MET A 40 13.37 0.74 -16.50
C MET A 40 12.48 0.12 -17.58
N ARG A 41 13.03 -0.08 -18.78
CA ARG A 41 12.29 -0.62 -19.93
C ARG A 41 12.16 -2.14 -19.86
N LEU A 42 10.93 -2.64 -19.93
CA LEU A 42 10.68 -4.06 -20.18
C LEU A 42 11.10 -4.45 -21.61
N ARG A 43 11.93 -5.48 -21.71
CA ARG A 43 12.35 -6.07 -22.99
C ARG A 43 11.69 -7.45 -23.14
N LEU A 44 10.84 -7.60 -24.14
CA LEU A 44 10.33 -8.91 -24.52
C LEU A 44 11.43 -9.63 -25.29
N MET A 45 11.94 -10.73 -24.73
CA MET A 45 13.01 -11.53 -25.33
C MET A 45 12.42 -12.82 -25.90
N GLN A 46 12.82 -13.20 -27.11
CA GLN A 46 12.46 -14.46 -27.75
C GLN A 46 13.75 -15.17 -28.19
N THR A 47 13.81 -16.48 -27.96
CA THR A 47 14.89 -17.32 -28.49
C THR A 47 14.55 -17.67 -29.94
N ASP A 48 15.47 -17.44 -30.86
CA ASP A 48 15.31 -17.82 -32.26
C ASP A 48 15.59 -19.31 -32.49
N VAL A 49 15.39 -19.78 -33.72
CA VAL A 49 15.63 -21.19 -34.12
C VAL A 49 17.09 -21.63 -33.96
N GLN A 50 18.02 -20.68 -33.86
CA GLN A 50 19.45 -20.92 -33.66
C GLN A 50 19.86 -20.85 -32.17
N GLY A 51 18.89 -20.67 -31.25
CA GLY A 51 19.15 -20.61 -29.82
C GLY A 51 19.57 -19.22 -29.30
N ILE A 52 19.59 -18.18 -30.15
CA ILE A 52 20.03 -16.84 -29.77
C ILE A 52 18.85 -16.04 -29.21
N ARG A 53 19.04 -15.41 -28.04
CA ARG A 53 18.03 -14.52 -27.44
C ARG A 53 18.03 -13.16 -28.12
N ARG A 54 16.95 -12.82 -28.82
CA ARG A 54 16.75 -11.51 -29.46
C ARG A 54 15.56 -10.78 -28.87
N GLU A 55 15.59 -9.45 -28.91
CA GLU A 55 14.47 -8.64 -28.47
C GLU A 55 13.34 -8.66 -29.51
N LYS A 56 12.15 -9.09 -29.10
CA LYS A 56 10.94 -9.05 -29.91
C LYS A 56 10.22 -7.72 -29.70
N ARG A 57 10.16 -6.91 -30.75
CA ARG A 57 9.53 -5.57 -30.72
C ARG A 57 8.15 -5.51 -31.35
N GLN A 58 7.70 -6.60 -31.97
CA GLN A 58 6.42 -6.68 -32.70
C GLN A 58 5.46 -7.69 -32.04
N GLY A 59 4.16 -7.50 -32.29
CA GLY A 59 3.08 -8.31 -31.72
C GLY A 59 2.40 -7.69 -30.49
N ASP A 60 1.27 -8.28 -30.09
CA ASP A 60 0.41 -7.76 -29.03
C ASP A 60 1.13 -7.65 -27.68
N THR A 61 1.91 -8.67 -27.30
CA THR A 61 2.69 -8.64 -26.04
C THR A 61 3.72 -7.51 -26.04
N ALA A 62 4.43 -7.30 -27.16
CA ALA A 62 5.38 -6.21 -27.27
C ALA A 62 4.69 -4.83 -27.21
N ARG A 63 3.46 -4.71 -27.75
CA ARG A 63 2.62 -3.51 -27.60
C ARG A 63 2.28 -3.28 -26.14
N LEU A 64 1.77 -4.29 -25.43
CA LEU A 64 1.42 -4.20 -24.01
C LEU A 64 2.61 -3.78 -23.14
N CYS A 65 3.81 -4.30 -23.42
CA CYS A 65 5.03 -3.89 -22.70
C CYS A 65 5.38 -2.40 -22.91
N ARG A 66 5.01 -1.81 -24.05
CA ARG A 66 5.24 -0.38 -24.34
C ARG A 66 4.11 0.53 -23.86
N ARG A 67 2.88 0.08 -23.97
CA ARG A 67 1.67 0.81 -23.58
C ARG A 67 0.64 -0.18 -23.03
N PRO A 68 0.56 -0.33 -21.70
CA PRO A 68 -0.32 -1.32 -21.06
C PRO A 68 -1.80 -1.04 -21.25
N ASN A 69 -2.22 0.24 -21.28
CA ASN A 69 -3.61 0.65 -21.48
C ASN A 69 -3.70 2.04 -22.14
N ALA A 70 -4.92 2.50 -22.38
CA ALA A 70 -5.17 3.80 -23.00
C ALA A 70 -4.88 4.99 -22.05
N GLN A 71 -5.19 4.82 -20.76
CA GLN A 71 -5.18 5.87 -19.73
C GLN A 71 -3.77 6.23 -19.24
N GLN A 72 -2.85 5.26 -19.21
CA GLN A 72 -1.52 5.39 -18.62
C GLN A 72 -0.43 5.05 -19.63
N ASN A 73 0.67 5.79 -19.59
CA ASN A 73 1.90 5.36 -20.23
C ASN A 73 2.60 4.26 -19.40
N ARG A 74 3.66 3.66 -19.94
CA ARG A 74 4.41 2.59 -19.27
C ARG A 74 4.95 2.99 -17.91
N ILE A 75 5.51 4.19 -17.78
CA ILE A 75 6.14 4.66 -16.53
C ILE A 75 5.06 4.78 -15.46
N GLN A 76 3.96 5.49 -15.76
CA GLN A 76 2.82 5.65 -14.85
C GLN A 76 2.22 4.30 -14.42
N PHE A 77 2.14 3.35 -15.35
CA PHE A 77 1.62 2.01 -15.05
C PHE A 77 2.50 1.26 -14.04
N PHE A 78 3.83 1.23 -14.25
CA PHE A 78 4.73 0.55 -13.30
C PHE A 78 4.90 1.31 -11.99
N GLU A 79 4.80 2.64 -12.01
CA GLU A 79 4.78 3.44 -10.79
C GLU A 79 3.54 3.10 -9.94
N LEU A 80 2.36 3.00 -10.56
CA LEU A 80 1.14 2.56 -9.87
C LEU A 80 1.25 1.12 -9.37
N TRP A 81 1.85 0.23 -10.16
CA TRP A 81 2.09 -1.16 -9.78
C TRP A 81 2.90 -1.22 -8.48
N LEU A 82 4.03 -0.53 -8.45
CA LEU A 82 4.92 -0.55 -7.29
C LEU A 82 4.32 0.18 -6.10
N ASN A 83 3.61 1.29 -6.32
CA ASN A 83 2.88 1.97 -5.26
C ASN A 83 1.85 1.05 -4.60
N SER A 84 1.08 0.30 -5.39
CA SER A 84 0.13 -0.69 -4.87
C SER A 84 0.87 -1.77 -4.06
N LYS A 85 1.95 -2.34 -4.63
CA LYS A 85 2.76 -3.38 -3.98
C LYS A 85 3.42 -2.92 -2.68
N LEU A 86 4.01 -1.74 -2.65
CA LEU A 86 4.75 -1.22 -1.49
C LEU A 86 3.80 -0.78 -0.36
N ARG A 87 2.61 -0.27 -0.70
CA ARG A 87 1.60 0.18 0.27
C ARG A 87 0.77 -0.97 0.84
N HIS A 88 0.36 -1.91 -0.02
CA HIS A 88 -0.58 -2.97 0.34
C HIS A 88 0.03 -4.37 0.39
N GLY A 89 1.28 -4.54 -0.07
CA GLY A 89 1.93 -5.84 -0.20
C GLY A 89 1.49 -6.63 -1.44
N ASN A 90 0.58 -6.05 -2.23
CA ASN A 90 -0.13 -6.74 -3.30
C ASN A 90 -0.35 -5.80 -4.48
N THR A 91 -0.29 -6.33 -5.69
CA THR A 91 -0.73 -5.65 -6.90
C THR A 91 -1.51 -6.63 -7.74
N VAL A 92 -2.71 -6.22 -8.13
CA VAL A 92 -3.62 -7.03 -8.91
C VAL A 92 -3.85 -6.33 -10.24
N VAL A 93 -3.59 -7.03 -11.33
CA VAL A 93 -3.75 -6.50 -12.69
C VAL A 93 -4.71 -7.37 -13.47
N LEU A 94 -5.81 -6.76 -13.92
CA LEU A 94 -6.81 -7.38 -14.75
C LEU A 94 -6.38 -7.38 -16.22
N LYS A 95 -6.49 -8.54 -16.87
CA LYS A 95 -6.26 -8.71 -18.31
C LYS A 95 -7.58 -8.42 -19.05
N ILE A 96 -7.65 -7.29 -19.74
CA ILE A 96 -8.80 -6.98 -20.58
C ILE A 96 -8.59 -7.62 -21.95
N ARG A 97 -9.46 -8.54 -22.34
CA ARG A 97 -9.37 -9.27 -23.61
C ARG A 97 -10.30 -8.70 -24.67
N ASN A 98 -9.91 -8.87 -25.93
CA ASN A 98 -10.80 -8.63 -27.07
C ASN A 98 -11.70 -9.86 -27.32
N PRO A 99 -12.73 -9.76 -28.20
CA PRO A 99 -13.59 -10.91 -28.54
C PRO A 99 -12.85 -12.12 -29.14
N ARG A 100 -11.61 -11.94 -29.59
CA ARG A 100 -10.73 -13.02 -30.10
C ARG A 100 -9.90 -13.68 -28.98
N GLY A 101 -10.13 -13.31 -27.72
CA GLY A 101 -9.41 -13.84 -26.55
C GLY A 101 -8.00 -13.27 -26.33
N GLN A 102 -7.54 -12.34 -27.16
CA GLN A 102 -6.21 -11.73 -27.03
C GLN A 102 -6.24 -10.62 -25.99
N ILE A 103 -5.17 -10.50 -25.19
CA ILE A 103 -5.05 -9.43 -24.18
C ILE A 103 -4.87 -8.09 -24.91
N LYS A 104 -5.86 -7.22 -24.76
CA LYS A 104 -5.88 -5.88 -25.35
C LYS A 104 -5.22 -4.87 -24.42
N GLU A 105 -5.56 -4.90 -23.13
CA GLU A 105 -5.08 -3.98 -22.11
C GLU A 105 -4.79 -4.69 -20.79
N LEU A 106 -3.94 -4.05 -19.99
CA LEU A 106 -3.68 -4.40 -18.59
C LEU A 106 -4.11 -3.22 -17.71
N ARG A 107 -4.93 -3.47 -16.70
CA ARG A 107 -5.40 -2.44 -15.76
C ARG A 107 -5.13 -2.88 -14.33
N ILE A 108 -4.43 -2.02 -13.58
CA ILE A 108 -4.17 -2.24 -12.16
C ILE A 108 -5.44 -1.92 -11.40
N LEU A 109 -5.89 -2.85 -10.56
CA LEU A 109 -7.04 -2.70 -9.70
C LEU A 109 -6.62 -2.09 -8.37
N ASP A 110 -7.52 -1.32 -7.76
CA ASP A 110 -7.37 -0.92 -6.34
C ASP A 110 -7.46 -2.18 -5.46
N TRP A 111 -6.44 -2.40 -4.63
CA TRP A 111 -6.39 -3.53 -3.72
C TRP A 111 -7.59 -3.57 -2.77
N ASN A 112 -8.08 -2.42 -2.33
CA ASN A 112 -9.24 -2.33 -1.43
C ASN A 112 -10.55 -2.77 -2.08
N ARG A 113 -10.56 -2.96 -3.41
CA ARG A 113 -11.71 -3.40 -4.20
C ARG A 113 -11.59 -4.85 -4.65
N VAL A 114 -10.51 -5.53 -4.29
CA VAL A 114 -10.22 -6.91 -4.71
C VAL A 114 -10.17 -7.82 -3.49
N GLU A 115 -10.80 -8.97 -3.63
CA GLU A 115 -10.81 -10.01 -2.62
C GLU A 115 -10.46 -11.37 -3.24
N PRO A 116 -9.31 -11.97 -2.86
CA PRO A 116 -8.98 -13.33 -3.25
C PRO A 116 -9.94 -14.33 -2.59
N LEU A 117 -10.48 -15.24 -3.38
CA LEU A 117 -11.37 -16.32 -2.96
C LEU A 117 -10.73 -17.66 -3.33
N VAL A 118 -11.00 -18.69 -2.53
CA VAL A 118 -10.57 -20.07 -2.80
C VAL A 118 -11.83 -20.92 -2.85
N ALA A 119 -12.03 -21.64 -3.96
CA ALA A 119 -13.12 -22.59 -4.11
C ALA A 119 -12.80 -23.92 -3.40
N ASP A 120 -13.81 -24.78 -3.25
CA ASP A 120 -13.67 -26.07 -2.52
C ASP A 120 -12.65 -27.02 -3.17
N ASP A 121 -12.42 -26.87 -4.48
CA ASP A 121 -11.41 -27.61 -5.26
C ASP A 121 -10.00 -27.01 -5.16
N GLY A 122 -9.84 -25.88 -4.46
CA GLY A 122 -8.58 -25.17 -4.30
C GLY A 122 -8.31 -24.11 -5.39
N ASP A 123 -9.20 -23.95 -6.37
CA ASP A 123 -9.02 -22.93 -7.41
C ASP A 123 -9.16 -21.52 -6.84
N VAL A 124 -8.28 -20.63 -7.29
CA VAL A 124 -8.25 -19.24 -6.83
C VAL A 124 -9.04 -18.33 -7.77
N PHE A 125 -9.94 -17.57 -7.17
CA PHE A 125 -10.75 -16.55 -7.83
C PHE A 125 -10.49 -15.19 -7.20
N TYR A 126 -10.89 -14.13 -7.90
CA TYR A 126 -10.82 -12.76 -7.43
C TYR A 126 -12.18 -12.11 -7.59
N ARG A 127 -12.80 -11.77 -6.47
CA ARG A 127 -13.99 -10.91 -6.46
C ARG A 127 -13.52 -9.46 -6.55
N ILE A 128 -14.06 -8.74 -7.52
CA ILE A 128 -13.71 -7.35 -7.82
C ILE A 128 -14.99 -6.53 -7.72
N THR A 129 -14.99 -5.58 -6.78
CA THR A 129 -16.10 -4.63 -6.65
C THR A 129 -16.07 -3.59 -7.77
N PRO A 130 -17.19 -2.90 -8.07
CA PRO A 130 -17.25 -1.93 -9.17
C PRO A 130 -16.11 -0.92 -9.14
N ASP A 131 -15.43 -0.74 -10.27
CA ASP A 131 -14.38 0.25 -10.47
C ASP A 131 -14.45 0.79 -11.90
N ARG A 132 -14.97 2.01 -12.04
CA ARG A 132 -15.14 2.68 -13.34
C ARG A 132 -13.81 2.95 -14.03
N ASN A 133 -12.71 3.14 -13.28
CA ASN A 133 -11.39 3.33 -13.88
C ASN A 133 -10.96 2.06 -14.65
N CYS A 134 -11.37 0.90 -14.14
CA CYS A 134 -11.10 -0.41 -14.74
C CYS A 134 -12.21 -0.90 -15.68
N GLY A 135 -13.27 -0.11 -15.88
CA GLY A 135 -14.41 -0.46 -16.74
C GLY A 135 -15.35 -1.49 -16.11
N ILE A 136 -15.29 -1.68 -14.79
CA ILE A 136 -16.11 -2.64 -14.04
C ILE A 136 -17.29 -1.87 -13.45
N THR A 137 -18.50 -2.15 -13.93
CA THR A 137 -19.73 -1.47 -13.49
C THR A 137 -20.45 -2.19 -12.37
N GLU A 138 -20.24 -3.50 -12.25
CA GLU A 138 -20.87 -4.37 -11.27
C GLU A 138 -19.82 -5.30 -10.62
N SER A 139 -20.16 -5.89 -9.48
CA SER A 139 -19.24 -6.83 -8.83
C SER A 139 -19.04 -8.06 -9.71
N VAL A 140 -17.79 -8.40 -10.01
CA VAL A 140 -17.44 -9.54 -10.87
C VAL A 140 -16.47 -10.48 -10.17
N THR A 141 -16.60 -11.79 -10.40
CA THR A 141 -15.63 -12.78 -9.94
C THR A 141 -14.92 -13.37 -11.14
N VAL A 142 -13.58 -13.30 -11.14
CA VAL A 142 -12.75 -13.79 -12.24
C VAL A 142 -11.77 -14.86 -11.76
N PRO A 143 -11.45 -15.88 -12.58
CA PRO A 143 -10.45 -16.88 -12.22
C PRO A 143 -9.04 -16.30 -12.26
N ALA A 144 -8.10 -16.90 -11.52
CA ALA A 144 -6.71 -16.44 -11.44
C ALA A 144 -6.03 -16.25 -12.81
N ARG A 145 -6.41 -17.01 -13.84
CA ARG A 145 -5.88 -16.85 -15.21
C ARG A 145 -6.14 -15.48 -15.83
N GLU A 146 -7.18 -14.77 -15.42
CA GLU A 146 -7.52 -13.43 -15.92
C GLU A 146 -6.75 -12.31 -15.21
N VAL A 147 -6.01 -12.65 -14.16
CA VAL A 147 -5.35 -11.69 -13.29
C VAL A 147 -3.84 -11.94 -13.29
N ILE A 148 -3.06 -10.89 -13.02
CA ILE A 148 -1.69 -11.00 -12.54
C ILE A 148 -1.73 -10.53 -11.08
N HIS A 149 -1.37 -11.40 -10.15
CA HIS A 149 -1.28 -11.07 -8.74
C HIS A 149 0.18 -11.10 -8.31
N ASP A 150 0.79 -9.91 -8.23
CA ASP A 150 2.15 -9.73 -7.75
C ASP A 150 2.13 -9.40 -6.26
N ARG A 151 2.86 -10.20 -5.47
CA ARG A 151 2.78 -10.20 -4.01
C ARG A 151 4.15 -10.01 -3.41
N PHE A 152 4.17 -9.41 -2.24
CA PHE A 152 5.30 -9.47 -1.34
C PHE A 152 5.23 -10.75 -0.48
N ASN A 153 5.97 -10.78 0.64
CA ASN A 153 6.02 -11.93 1.53
C ASN A 153 4.65 -12.23 2.17
N CYS A 154 4.22 -13.49 2.08
CA CYS A 154 2.91 -13.97 2.53
C CYS A 154 2.98 -14.66 3.91
N PHE A 155 3.42 -13.95 4.95
CA PHE A 155 3.69 -14.56 6.27
C PHE A 155 2.43 -14.99 7.03
N PHE A 156 1.33 -14.24 6.88
CA PHE A 156 0.10 -14.47 7.65
C PHE A 156 -1.04 -15.06 6.83
N HIS A 157 -0.94 -15.04 5.49
CA HIS A 157 -1.97 -15.53 4.59
C HIS A 157 -1.34 -16.05 3.29
N PRO A 158 -1.70 -17.24 2.79
CA PRO A 158 -1.03 -17.86 1.65
C PRO A 158 -1.21 -17.12 0.32
N LEU A 159 -2.25 -16.29 0.21
CA LEU A 159 -2.59 -15.53 -1.01
C LEU A 159 -2.41 -14.01 -0.88
N VAL A 160 -2.11 -13.48 0.31
CA VAL A 160 -2.07 -12.03 0.55
C VAL A 160 -0.70 -11.67 1.12
N GLY A 161 0.02 -10.85 0.36
CA GLY A 161 1.33 -10.33 0.73
C GLY A 161 1.23 -9.26 1.82
N LEU A 162 2.28 -9.18 2.64
CA LEU A 162 2.47 -8.19 3.68
C LEU A 162 3.14 -6.94 3.08
N PRO A 163 2.60 -5.73 3.29
CA PRO A 163 3.25 -4.53 2.79
C PRO A 163 4.59 -4.28 3.50
N PRO A 164 5.65 -3.87 2.78
CA PRO A 164 6.91 -3.44 3.39
C PRO A 164 6.75 -2.34 4.45
N VAL A 165 5.75 -1.47 4.32
CA VAL A 165 5.45 -0.45 5.34
C VAL A 165 5.09 -1.02 6.71
N TYR A 166 4.69 -2.30 6.78
CA TYR A 166 4.49 -3.00 8.04
C TYR A 166 5.76 -2.99 8.90
N ALA A 167 6.94 -3.22 8.30
CA ALA A 167 8.21 -3.21 9.02
C ALA A 167 8.63 -1.80 9.47
N ALA A 168 8.23 -0.77 8.73
CA ALA A 168 8.54 0.63 9.05
C ALA A 168 7.56 1.27 10.04
N GLY A 169 6.45 0.59 10.38
CA GLY A 169 5.33 1.18 11.11
C GLY A 169 5.72 1.81 12.45
N LEU A 170 6.47 1.09 13.29
CA LEU A 170 6.88 1.60 14.61
C LEU A 170 7.80 2.82 14.51
N ALA A 171 8.78 2.79 13.61
CA ALA A 171 9.71 3.90 13.41
C ALA A 171 8.99 5.14 12.87
N ALA A 172 8.08 4.95 11.90
CA ALA A 172 7.27 6.04 11.37
C ALA A 172 6.35 6.64 12.43
N MET A 173 5.69 5.81 13.25
CA MET A 173 4.84 6.28 14.34
C MET A 173 5.64 7.04 15.40
N GLN A 174 6.81 6.54 15.80
CA GLN A 174 7.69 7.26 16.73
C GLN A 174 8.07 8.64 16.18
N GLY A 175 8.52 8.70 14.92
CA GLY A 175 8.84 9.96 14.25
C GLY A 175 7.66 10.92 14.20
N HIS A 176 6.46 10.40 13.89
CA HIS A 176 5.22 11.17 13.88
C HIS A 176 4.90 11.76 15.27
N HIS A 177 4.99 10.97 16.34
CA HIS A 177 4.74 11.46 17.70
C HIS A 177 5.75 12.51 18.16
N ILE A 178 7.03 12.37 17.80
CA ILE A 178 8.05 13.40 18.06
C ILE A 178 7.67 14.71 17.38
N GLN A 179 7.31 14.65 16.09
CA GLN A 179 6.89 15.83 15.33
C GLN A 179 5.64 16.48 15.92
N ALA A 180 4.63 15.68 16.27
CA ALA A 180 3.40 16.17 16.89
C ALA A 180 3.67 16.85 18.25
N ASN A 181 4.52 16.26 19.08
CA ASN A 181 4.94 16.85 20.35
C ASN A 181 5.69 18.17 20.14
N SER A 182 6.63 18.22 19.18
CA SER A 182 7.32 19.46 18.82
C SER A 182 6.35 20.54 18.34
N THR A 183 5.39 20.20 17.48
CA THR A 183 4.35 21.15 17.04
C THR A 183 3.54 21.67 18.22
N TYR A 184 3.11 20.81 19.15
CA TYR A 184 2.38 21.22 20.34
C TYR A 184 3.23 22.12 21.26
N PHE A 185 4.49 21.75 21.49
CA PHE A 185 5.44 22.52 22.29
C PHE A 185 5.65 23.93 21.73
N PHE A 186 5.93 24.06 20.43
CA PHE A 186 6.11 25.37 19.79
C PHE A 186 4.81 26.16 19.66
N ARG A 187 3.67 25.50 19.42
CA ARG A 187 2.35 26.14 19.37
C ARG A 187 2.01 26.82 20.71
N ASN A 188 2.35 26.18 21.82
CA ASN A 188 2.14 26.75 23.16
C ASN A 188 3.30 27.66 23.61
N GLY A 189 4.26 27.97 22.73
CA GLY A 189 5.42 28.81 23.04
C GLY A 189 6.31 28.22 24.14
N GLY A 190 6.34 26.90 24.28
CA GLY A 190 7.02 26.21 25.39
C GLY A 190 6.42 26.49 26.77
N ARG A 191 5.26 27.14 26.84
CA ARG A 191 4.57 27.43 28.10
C ARG A 191 3.68 26.25 28.48
N PRO A 192 3.74 25.77 29.74
CA PRO A 192 2.72 24.88 30.26
C PRO A 192 1.33 25.50 30.06
N SER A 193 0.32 24.70 29.75
CA SER A 193 -1.07 25.17 29.60
C SER A 193 -1.66 25.74 30.90
N GLY A 194 -0.99 25.53 32.03
CA GLY A 194 -1.25 26.14 33.33
C GLY A 194 -0.21 25.65 34.35
N VAL A 195 0.04 26.46 35.38
CA VAL A 195 0.79 26.06 36.57
C VAL A 195 -0.14 26.23 37.74
N ILE A 196 -0.37 25.16 38.51
CA ILE A 196 -1.08 25.25 39.78
C ILE A 196 -0.03 25.58 40.84
N GLU A 197 0.05 26.86 41.19
CA GLU A 197 0.91 27.33 42.27
C GLU A 197 0.10 27.41 43.56
N VAL A 198 0.53 26.68 44.60
CA VAL A 198 -0.10 26.72 45.92
C VAL A 198 0.85 27.40 46.90
N PRO A 199 0.47 28.50 47.55
CA PRO A 199 1.31 29.14 48.56
C PRO A 199 1.47 28.22 49.79
N GLY A 200 2.70 27.76 50.07
CA GLY A 200 3.04 26.95 51.25
C GLY A 200 3.32 25.47 50.96
N SER A 201 3.60 24.67 52.00
CA SER A 201 3.87 23.23 51.86
C SER A 201 2.56 22.46 51.63
N ILE A 202 2.43 21.81 50.47
CA ILE A 202 1.31 20.93 50.20
C ILE A 202 1.50 19.58 50.91
N THR A 203 0.47 19.12 51.63
CA THR A 203 0.44 17.75 52.15
C THR A 203 0.10 16.78 51.03
N GLU A 204 0.60 15.55 51.10
CA GLU A 204 0.40 14.53 50.04
C GLU A 204 -1.09 14.25 49.77
N GLU A 205 -1.93 14.37 50.81
CA GLU A 205 -3.38 14.20 50.72
C GLU A 205 -4.06 15.32 49.90
N ASN A 206 -3.62 16.57 50.07
CA ASN A 206 -4.15 17.71 49.32
C ASN A 206 -3.67 17.72 47.87
N ALA A 207 -2.43 17.25 47.62
CA ALA A 207 -1.92 17.07 46.26
C ALA A 207 -2.75 16.03 45.47
N LYS A 208 -3.18 14.94 46.12
CA LYS A 208 -4.05 13.92 45.49
C LYS A 208 -5.44 14.47 45.16
N LYS A 209 -6.02 15.32 46.01
CA LYS A 209 -7.32 16.00 45.73
C LYS A 209 -7.24 16.97 44.55
N LEU A 210 -6.17 17.75 44.44
CA LEU A 210 -5.96 18.69 43.33
C LEU A 210 -5.72 17.99 41.98
N LYS A 211 -5.13 16.78 42.00
CA LYS A 211 -4.91 15.97 40.79
C LYS A 211 -6.16 15.22 40.31
N GLY A 212 -7.15 15.03 41.19
CA GLY A 212 -8.38 14.27 40.92
C GLY A 212 -9.55 15.10 40.37
N ASN A 213 -9.43 16.44 40.38
CA ASN A 213 -10.37 17.37 39.75
C ASN A 213 -9.80 17.89 38.43
#